data_AF-A0A921FJV7-F1
#
_entry.id   AF-A0A921FJV7-F1
#
_cell.length_a   1.000
_cell.length_b   1.000
_cell.length_c   1.000
_cell.angle_alpha   90.00
_cell.angle_beta   90.00
_cell.angle_gamma   90.00
#
_symmetry.space_group_name_H-M   'P 1'
#
loop_
_entity.id
_entity.type
_entity.pdbx_description
1 polymer ?
#
loop_
_entity_poly.entity_id
_entity_poly.type
_entity_poly.pdbx_seq_one_letter_code
_entity_poly.pdbx_strand_id
1 'polypeptide(L)'
;MDFEEARNKLQMIEEMLNRMPLIHGENDVFKVTADEMDDFLANVMPDMDGKQVTEQGKKILHTCLQVLKLRQKDERLTPEQSSLLADIEQLN
;
A
#
# COMPACT_ATOMS: atom_id res chain seq x y z
N MET A 1 15.66 2.54 -5.45
CA MET A 1 14.48 2.38 -6.31
C MET A 1 14.51 3.45 -7.36
N ASP A 2 14.55 3.08 -8.63
CA ASP A 2 14.29 4.01 -9.73
C ASP A 2 12.78 4.28 -9.87
N PHE A 3 12.40 5.15 -10.81
CA PHE A 3 11.01 5.51 -11.02
C PHE A 3 10.13 4.31 -11.36
N GLU A 4 10.55 3.47 -12.32
CA GLU A 4 9.75 2.34 -12.79
C GLU A 4 9.58 1.30 -11.69
N GLU A 5 10.66 0.98 -10.96
CA GLU A 5 10.62 0.08 -9.82
C GLU A 5 9.67 0.60 -8.73
N ALA A 6 9.70 1.91 -8.45
CA ALA A 6 8.83 2.53 -7.45
C ALA A 6 7.37 2.48 -7.85
N ARG A 7 7.07 2.92 -9.07
CA ARG A 7 5.71 2.90 -9.60
C ARG A 7 5.14 1.49 -9.65
N ASN A 8 5.91 0.51 -10.13
CA ASN A 8 5.46 -0.87 -10.26
C ASN A 8 5.21 -1.53 -8.89
N LYS A 9 6.08 -1.29 -7.90
CA LYS A 9 5.86 -1.80 -6.53
C LYS A 9 4.61 -1.20 -5.89
N LEU A 10 4.40 0.11 -6.03
CA LEU A 10 3.20 0.77 -5.51
C LEU A 10 1.94 0.31 -6.22
N GLN A 11 1.99 0.09 -7.53
CA GLN A 11 0.88 -0.48 -8.30
C GLN A 11 0.53 -1.91 -7.86
N MET A 12 1.53 -2.76 -7.62
CA MET A 12 1.29 -4.10 -7.08
C MET A 12 0.60 -4.05 -5.71
N ILE A 13 1.03 -3.14 -4.83
CA ILE A 13 0.43 -2.94 -3.50
C ILE A 13 -1.02 -2.44 -3.62
N GLU A 14 -1.29 -1.49 -4.53
CA GLU A 14 -2.65 -1.01 -4.84
C GLU A 14 -3.57 -2.16 -5.28
N GLU A 15 -3.10 -3.03 -6.17
CA GLU A 15 -3.88 -4.19 -6.63
C GLU A 15 -4.16 -5.18 -5.49
N MET A 16 -3.21 -5.37 -4.58
CA MET A 16 -3.41 -6.21 -3.40
C MET A 16 -4.42 -5.61 -2.42
N LEU A 17 -4.38 -4.30 -2.20
CA LEU A 17 -5.34 -3.59 -1.36
C LEU A 17 -6.77 -3.76 -1.90
N ASN A 18 -6.97 -3.60 -3.21
CA ASN A 18 -8.28 -3.79 -3.86
C ASN A 18 -8.85 -5.21 -3.75
N ARG A 19 -8.00 -6.21 -3.54
CA ARG A 19 -8.42 -7.62 -3.37
C ARG A 19 -8.70 -7.97 -1.92
N MET A 20 -8.44 -7.08 -0.96
CA MET A 20 -8.68 -7.36 0.45
C MET A 20 -10.18 -7.50 0.72
N PRO A 21 -10.60 -8.53 1.48
CA PRO A 21 -11.99 -8.66 1.87
C PRO A 21 -12.40 -7.48 2.76
N LEU A 22 -13.47 -6.79 2.36
CA LEU A 22 -13.99 -5.63 3.10
C LEU A 22 -14.78 -6.12 4.31
N ILE A 23 -14.23 -5.93 5.52
CA ILE A 23 -14.89 -6.33 6.77
C ILE A 23 -15.88 -5.25 7.20
N HIS A 24 -15.60 -3.98 6.85
CA HIS A 24 -16.41 -2.82 7.23
C HIS A 24 -16.99 -2.04 6.03
N GLY A 25 -17.09 -2.68 4.86
CA GLY A 25 -17.58 -2.02 3.64
C GLY A 25 -16.61 -0.93 3.14
N GLU A 26 -17.15 0.19 2.65
CA GLU A 26 -16.36 1.27 2.03
C GLU A 26 -15.37 1.97 2.99
N ASN A 27 -15.63 1.93 4.30
CA ASN A 27 -14.77 2.54 5.32
C ASN A 27 -13.64 1.60 5.79
N ASP A 28 -13.44 0.45 5.14
CA ASP A 28 -12.32 -0.42 5.45
C ASP A 28 -11.00 0.28 5.10
N VAL A 29 -10.02 0.20 6.01
CA VAL A 29 -8.71 0.86 5.83
C VAL A 29 -8.05 0.44 4.52
N PHE A 30 -8.26 -0.81 4.07
CA PHE A 30 -7.67 -1.28 2.82
C PHE A 30 -8.30 -0.61 1.61
N LYS A 31 -9.61 -0.37 1.63
CA LYS A 31 -10.32 0.30 0.53
C LYS A 31 -9.90 1.77 0.43
N VAL A 32 -9.93 2.49 1.54
CA VAL A 32 -9.51 3.90 1.59
C VAL A 32 -8.05 4.05 1.12
N THR A 33 -7.16 3.15 1.56
CA THR A 33 -5.76 3.18 1.13
C THR A 33 -5.60 2.87 -0.36
N ALA A 34 -6.41 1.95 -0.92
CA ALA A 34 -6.41 1.66 -2.35
C ALA A 34 -6.82 2.89 -3.17
N ASP A 35 -7.90 3.56 -2.77
CA ASP A 35 -8.43 4.72 -3.49
C ASP A 35 -7.42 5.90 -3.47
N GLU A 36 -6.80 6.18 -2.32
CA GLU A 36 -5.74 7.18 -2.21
C GLU A 36 -4.50 6.83 -3.05
N MET A 37 -4.16 5.53 -3.15
CA MET A 37 -3.03 5.06 -3.96
C MET A 37 -3.32 5.14 -5.46
N ASP A 38 -4.54 4.80 -5.90
CA ASP A 38 -4.96 4.93 -7.29
C ASP A 38 -4.92 6.39 -7.74
N ASP A 39 -5.48 7.30 -6.95
CA ASP A 39 -5.43 8.74 -7.19
C ASP A 39 -3.98 9.24 -7.28
N PHE A 40 -3.09 8.76 -6.40
CA PHE A 40 -1.68 9.10 -6.47
C PHE A 40 -1.03 8.58 -7.75
N LEU A 41 -1.18 7.30 -8.07
CA LEU A 41 -0.58 6.65 -9.24
C LEU A 41 -1.06 7.25 -10.56
N ALA A 42 -2.31 7.72 -10.62
CA ALA A 42 -2.86 8.45 -11.76
C ALA A 42 -2.17 9.79 -12.03
N ASN A 43 -1.56 10.40 -10.99
CA ASN A 43 -0.87 11.68 -11.06
C ASN A 43 0.67 11.57 -11.10
N VAL A 44 1.22 10.36 -10.98
CA VAL A 44 2.67 10.12 -11.04
C VAL A 44 3.17 10.20 -12.49
N MET A 45 4.13 11.09 -12.75
CA MET A 45 4.70 11.31 -14.08
C MET A 45 6.09 10.64 -14.25
N PRO A 46 6.46 10.16 -15.45
CA PRO A 46 7.72 9.44 -15.70
C PRO A 46 9.02 10.19 -15.37
N ASP A 47 8.99 11.50 -15.27
CA ASP A 47 10.13 12.36 -14.95
C ASP A 47 10.33 12.58 -13.44
N MET A 48 9.42 12.06 -12.61
CA MET A 48 9.55 12.12 -11.15
C MET A 48 10.66 11.20 -10.63
N ASP A 49 11.32 11.61 -9.55
CA ASP A 49 12.33 10.80 -8.88
C ASP A 49 11.69 9.60 -8.15
N GLY A 50 12.25 8.41 -8.35
CA GLY A 50 11.73 7.17 -7.75
C GLY A 50 11.71 7.19 -6.22
N LYS A 51 12.63 7.92 -5.56
CA LYS A 51 12.59 8.06 -4.09
C LYS A 51 11.45 8.97 -3.68
N GLN A 52 11.21 10.08 -4.39
CA GLN A 52 10.05 10.94 -4.13
C GLN A 52 8.73 10.18 -4.29
N VAL A 53 8.60 9.37 -5.35
CA VAL A 53 7.43 8.50 -5.57
C VAL A 53 7.27 7.51 -4.41
N THR A 54 8.34 6.85 -4.02
CA THR A 54 8.36 5.88 -2.90
C THR A 54 7.94 6.53 -1.58
N GLU A 55 8.49 7.70 -1.25
CA GLU A 55 8.20 8.40 0.01
C GLU A 55 6.75 8.89 0.09
N GLN A 56 6.15 9.29 -1.03
CA GLN A 56 4.73 9.63 -1.05
C GLN A 56 3.84 8.40 -0.94
N GLY A 57 4.18 7.30 -1.63
CA GLY A 57 3.49 6.02 -1.46
C GLY A 57 3.53 5.53 -0.01
N LYS A 58 4.67 5.66 0.68
CA LYS A 58 4.79 5.31 2.12
C LYS A 58 3.86 6.14 3.02
N LYS A 59 3.63 7.41 2.70
CA LYS A 59 2.71 8.25 3.49
C LYS A 59 1.27 7.79 3.37
N ILE A 60 0.84 7.45 2.15
CA ILE A 60 -0.49 6.87 1.89
C ILE A 60 -0.64 5.54 2.65
N LEU A 61 0.38 4.67 2.57
CA LEU A 61 0.37 3.36 3.23
C LEU A 61 0.51 3.40 4.75
N HIS A 62 0.78 4.57 5.36
CA HIS A 62 1.14 4.65 6.78
C HIS A 62 0.05 4.08 7.70
N THR A 63 -1.20 4.47 7.50
CA THR A 63 -2.32 4.01 8.34
C THR A 63 -2.57 2.51 8.16
N CYS A 64 -2.55 2.02 6.92
CA CYS A 64 -2.66 0.59 6.60
C CYS A 64 -1.55 -0.21 7.29
N LEU A 65 -0.30 0.26 7.23
CA LEU A 65 0.84 -0.36 7.90
C LEU A 65 0.64 -0.47 9.42
N GLN A 66 0.13 0.58 10.08
CA GLN A 66 -0.15 0.53 11.52
C GLN A 66 -1.21 -0.52 11.85
N VAL A 67 -2.30 -0.60 11.05
CA VAL A 67 -3.35 -1.60 11.25
C VAL A 67 -2.79 -3.02 11.08
N LEU A 68 -2.00 -3.27 10.04
CA LEU A 68 -1.36 -4.58 9.81
C LEU A 68 -0.43 -4.96 10.97
N LYS A 69 0.39 -4.02 11.47
CA LYS A 69 1.27 -4.27 12.63
C LYS A 69 0.52 -4.55 13.92
N LEU A 70 -0.64 -3.92 14.14
CA LEU A 70 -1.51 -4.23 15.27
C LEU A 70 -2.10 -5.65 15.13
N ARG A 71 -2.62 -6.00 13.95
CA ARG A 71 -3.14 -7.35 13.67
C ARG A 71 -2.07 -8.42 13.76
N GLN A 72 -0.82 -8.13 13.40
CA GLN A 72 0.32 -9.03 13.53
C GLN A 72 0.59 -9.37 15.00
N LYS A 73 0.60 -8.36 15.88
CA LYS A 73 0.83 -8.55 17.33
C LYS A 73 -0.26 -9.41 17.97
N ASP A 74 -1.48 -9.32 17.47
CA ASP A 74 -2.62 -10.10 17.94
C ASP A 74 -2.73 -11.48 17.24
N GLU A 75 -1.76 -11.89 16.42
CA GLU A 75 -1.77 -13.13 15.62
C GLU A 75 -3.01 -13.28 14.71
N ARG A 76 -3.51 -12.16 14.19
CA ARG A 76 -4.78 -12.06 13.42
C ARG A 76 -4.61 -11.76 11.93
N LEU A 77 -3.38 -11.76 11.41
CA LEU A 77 -3.18 -11.54 9.98
C LEU A 77 -3.67 -12.75 9.18
N THR A 78 -4.44 -12.49 8.13
CA THR A 78 -4.63 -13.49 7.08
C THR A 78 -3.34 -13.65 6.27
N PRO A 79 -3.20 -14.73 5.48
CA PRO A 79 -2.06 -14.88 4.57
C PRO A 79 -1.88 -13.67 3.64
N GLU A 80 -2.98 -13.13 3.09
CA GLU A 80 -2.95 -11.98 2.19
C GLU A 80 -2.47 -10.71 2.91
N GLN A 81 -2.92 -10.48 4.13
CA GLN A 81 -2.48 -9.35 4.95
C GLN A 81 -1.01 -9.48 5.35
N SER A 82 -0.52 -10.71 5.53
CA SER A 82 0.88 -10.99 5.80
C SER A 82 1.76 -10.69 4.59
N SER A 83 1.31 -11.09 3.39
CA SER A 83 1.97 -10.72 2.13
C SER A 83 1.99 -9.22 1.92
N LEU A 84 0.85 -8.54 2.08
CA LEU A 84 0.76 -7.08 1.96
C LEU A 84 1.71 -6.36 2.93
N LEU A 85 1.77 -6.82 4.19
CA LEU A 85 2.69 -6.26 5.17
C LEU A 85 4.15 -6.39 4.71
N ALA A 86 4.55 -7.57 4.21
CA ALA A 86 5.89 -7.80 3.71
C ALA A 86 6.24 -6.89 2.51
N ASP A 87 5.30 -6.71 1.57
CA ASP A 87 5.52 -5.85 0.40
C ASP A 87 5.63 -4.37 0.78
N ILE A 88 4.81 -3.90 1.73
CA ILE A 88 4.92 -2.53 2.26
C ILE A 88 6.27 -2.33 2.97
N GLU A 89 6.75 -3.31 3.75
CA GLU A 89 8.02 -3.19 4.47
C GLU A 89 9.25 -3.20 3.55
N GLN A 90 9.14 -3.81 2.35
CA GLN A 90 10.17 -3.79 1.31
C GLN A 90 10.29 -2.46 0.55
N LEU A 91 9.39 -1.49 0.79
CA LEU A 91 9.52 -0.13 0.25
C LEU A 91 10.63 0.69 0.94
N ASN A 92 11.23 0.18 2.03
CA ASN A 92 12.28 0.86 2.79
C ASN A 92 13.63 0.94 2.08
#